data_AF-B9L6D3-F1
#
_entry.id   AF-B9L6D3-F1
#
_cell.length_a   1.000
_cell.length_b   1.000
_cell.length_c   1.000
_cell.angle_alpha   90.00
_cell.angle_beta   90.00
_cell.angle_gamma   90.00
#
_symmetry.space_group_name_H-M   'P 1'
#
loop_
_entity.id
_entity.type
_entity.pdbx_description
1 polymer ?
#
loop_
_entity_poly.entity_id
_entity_poly.type
_entity_poly.pdbx_seq_one_letter_code
_entity_poly.pdbx_strand_id
1 'polypeptide(L)'
;MRYILTFILIIFFSGCSKNSKPDENHITKENNLTIQKSINKDNVTIIHFDNFVLKFKNNELVYPENKTVILFDNNNSYSKAQEMVLKKLNIKYYKTNAPYLEKYFNINNYPTIVVLDKNKTVKYENFTPYEILKAEGF
;
A
#
# COMPACT_ATOMS: atom_id res chain seq x y z
N MET A 1 8.52 34.27 49.72
CA MET A 1 7.34 34.65 48.92
C MET A 1 7.62 34.30 47.46
N ARG A 2 6.87 33.34 46.89
CA ARG A 2 6.95 32.97 45.47
C ARG A 2 5.53 33.07 44.92
N TYR A 3 5.35 33.96 43.95
CA TYR A 3 4.10 34.13 43.19
C TYR A 3 4.04 33.03 42.14
N ILE A 4 2.97 32.24 42.14
CA ILE A 4 2.56 31.43 40.99
C ILE A 4 1.19 31.94 40.56
N LEU A 5 1.23 32.60 39.42
CA LEU A 5 0.12 33.17 38.68
C LEU A 5 -0.43 32.05 37.79
N THR A 6 -1.49 31.39 38.22
CA THR A 6 -2.20 30.41 37.38
C THR A 6 -3.30 31.12 36.57
N PHE A 7 -2.97 31.44 35.32
CA PHE A 7 -3.96 31.74 34.29
C PHE A 7 -4.52 30.43 33.74
N ILE A 8 -5.75 30.09 34.11
CA ILE A 8 -6.53 29.04 33.43
C ILE A 8 -7.57 29.75 32.57
N LEU A 9 -7.28 29.86 31.28
CA LEU A 9 -8.20 30.32 30.25
C LEU A 9 -8.99 29.11 29.74
N ILE A 10 -10.26 28.99 30.15
CA ILE A 10 -11.20 28.02 29.57
C ILE A 10 -11.95 28.75 28.45
N ILE A 11 -11.73 28.35 27.20
CA ILE A 11 -12.61 28.70 26.08
C ILE A 11 -12.98 27.43 25.31
N PHE A 12 -14.28 27.25 25.20
CA PHE A 12 -15.03 26.17 24.56
C PHE A 12 -14.79 26.06 23.06
N PHE A 13 -14.84 24.84 22.52
CA PHE A 13 -15.55 24.59 21.26
C PHE A 13 -16.29 23.26 21.31
N SER A 14 -17.61 23.37 21.48
CA SER A 14 -18.58 22.38 21.07
C SER A 14 -18.48 22.18 19.57
N GLY A 15 -18.17 20.97 19.14
CA GLY A 15 -18.21 20.55 17.74
C GLY A 15 -18.86 19.19 17.62
N CYS A 16 -20.20 19.15 17.53
CA CYS A 16 -20.92 18.00 17.00
C CYS A 16 -20.53 17.84 15.53
N SER A 17 -19.57 16.98 15.22
CA SER A 17 -19.35 16.52 13.85
C SER A 17 -20.14 15.24 13.65
N LYS A 18 -21.11 15.29 12.72
CA LYS A 18 -21.88 14.14 12.27
C LYS A 18 -20.90 13.06 11.80
N ASN A 19 -21.06 11.85 12.35
CA ASN A 19 -20.42 10.65 11.83
C ASN A 19 -21.03 10.31 10.46
N SER A 20 -20.59 10.98 9.39
CA SER A 20 -20.61 10.37 8.07
C SER A 20 -19.47 9.37 8.06
N LYS A 21 -19.81 8.09 8.22
CA LYS A 21 -18.88 7.01 7.87
C LYS A 21 -18.42 7.26 6.43
N PRO A 22 -17.12 7.38 6.15
CA PRO A 22 -16.67 7.35 4.76
C PRO A 22 -17.05 5.99 4.18
N ASP A 23 -17.58 5.99 2.96
CA ASP A 23 -17.89 4.76 2.24
C ASP A 23 -16.66 3.84 2.23
N GLU A 24 -16.84 2.66 2.78
CA GLU A 24 -15.81 1.67 3.02
C GLU A 24 -15.41 1.02 1.69
N ASN A 25 -14.54 1.69 0.92
CA ASN A 25 -13.95 1.14 -0.30
C ASN A 25 -12.79 0.15 -0.03
N HIS A 26 -12.65 -0.32 1.21
CA HIS A 26 -11.58 -1.23 1.59
C HIS A 26 -12.02 -2.69 1.44
N ILE A 27 -11.62 -3.29 0.32
CA ILE A 27 -11.62 -4.75 0.16
C ILE A 27 -10.60 -5.31 1.16
N THR A 28 -11.10 -5.66 2.34
CA THR A 28 -10.38 -6.43 3.35
C THR A 28 -10.84 -7.87 3.20
N LYS A 29 -10.24 -8.60 2.26
CA LYS A 29 -10.24 -10.07 2.27
C LYS A 29 -8.78 -10.49 2.23
N GLU A 30 -8.42 -11.50 3.03
CA GLU A 30 -7.14 -12.19 2.90
C GLU A 30 -6.98 -12.61 1.43
N ASN A 31 -6.02 -11.98 0.75
CA ASN A 31 -5.76 -12.20 -0.66
C ASN A 31 -5.28 -13.65 -0.84
N ASN A 32 -6.18 -14.53 -1.29
CA ASN A 32 -5.80 -15.86 -1.78
C ASN A 32 -5.11 -15.68 -3.14
N LEU A 33 -3.81 -15.40 -3.10
CA LEU A 33 -2.96 -15.34 -4.29
C LEU A 33 -2.93 -16.72 -4.96
N THR A 34 -3.62 -16.83 -6.09
CA THR A 34 -3.54 -18.01 -6.94
C THR A 34 -2.58 -17.72 -8.08
N ILE A 35 -1.39 -18.32 -8.03
CA ILE A 35 -0.40 -18.25 -9.11
C ILE A 35 -0.75 -19.35 -10.12
N GLN A 36 -1.30 -18.98 -11.26
CA GLN A 36 -1.49 -19.90 -12.38
C GLN A 36 -0.34 -19.74 -13.38
N LYS A 37 0.60 -20.68 -13.35
CA LYS A 37 1.68 -20.76 -14.34
C LYS A 37 1.16 -21.48 -15.59
N SER A 38 0.63 -20.74 -16.56
CA SER A 38 0.30 -21.28 -17.88
C SER A 38 1.57 -21.32 -18.75
N ILE A 39 2.25 -22.46 -18.80
CA ILE A 39 3.34 -22.67 -19.76
C ILE A 39 2.71 -23.02 -21.11
N ASN A 40 2.18 -22.03 -21.81
CA ASN A 40 1.92 -22.12 -23.25
C ASN A 40 3.13 -21.57 -24.03
N LYS A 41 3.19 -21.81 -25.35
CA LYS A 41 4.27 -21.42 -26.30
C LYS A 41 4.83 -19.99 -26.14
N ASP A 42 4.11 -19.10 -25.47
CA ASP A 42 4.41 -17.69 -25.31
C ASP A 42 5.05 -17.29 -23.95
N ASN A 43 5.44 -18.25 -23.09
CA ASN A 43 6.12 -18.02 -21.80
C ASN A 43 5.47 -16.91 -20.95
N VAL A 44 4.16 -17.01 -20.73
CA VAL A 44 3.38 -16.03 -19.97
C VAL A 44 3.17 -16.51 -18.53
N THR A 45 3.53 -15.69 -17.56
CA THR A 45 3.17 -15.90 -16.14
C THR A 45 2.09 -14.90 -15.75
N ILE A 46 1.03 -15.37 -15.10
CA ILE A 46 -0.10 -14.53 -14.67
C ILE A 46 -0.28 -14.68 -13.16
N ILE A 47 -0.34 -13.54 -12.47
CA ILE A 47 -0.58 -13.48 -11.03
C ILE A 47 -1.90 -12.77 -10.81
N HIS A 48 -2.84 -13.49 -10.22
CA HIS A 48 -4.16 -12.97 -9.90
C HIS A 48 -4.17 -12.39 -8.48
N PHE A 49 -4.52 -11.11 -8.40
CA PHE A 49 -5.09 -10.47 -7.22
C PHE A 49 -6.61 -10.41 -7.40
N ASP A 50 -7.36 -10.21 -6.32
CA ASP A 50 -8.83 -10.24 -6.31
C ASP A 50 -9.49 -9.47 -7.47
N ASN A 51 -8.98 -8.27 -7.80
CA ASN A 51 -9.52 -7.42 -8.87
C ASN A 51 -8.44 -6.90 -9.83
N PHE A 52 -7.28 -7.55 -9.87
CA PHE A 52 -6.16 -7.11 -10.68
C PHE A 52 -5.32 -8.29 -11.11
N VAL A 53 -4.82 -8.22 -12.34
CA VAL A 53 -4.01 -9.28 -12.93
C VAL A 53 -2.67 -8.70 -13.33
N LEU A 54 -1.61 -9.20 -12.73
CA LEU A 54 -0.24 -8.86 -13.10
C LEU A 54 0.27 -9.90 -14.10
N LYS A 55 0.75 -9.45 -15.26
CA LYS A 55 1.17 -10.32 -16.35
C LYS A 55 2.67 -10.16 -16.60
N PHE A 56 3.33 -11.27 -16.86
CA PHE A 56 4.73 -11.32 -17.26
C PHE A 56 4.81 -12.09 -18.58
N LYS A 57 5.53 -11.55 -19.56
CA LYS A 57 5.79 -12.23 -20.84
C LYS A 57 7.30 -12.38 -20.98
N ASN A 58 7.79 -13.61 -21.18
CA ASN A 58 9.23 -13.89 -21.23
C ASN A 58 9.99 -13.41 -19.97
N ASN A 59 9.37 -13.53 -18.79
CA ASN A 59 9.86 -12.98 -17.52
C ASN A 59 10.02 -11.45 -17.48
N GLU A 60 9.42 -10.70 -18.41
CA GLU A 60 9.34 -9.24 -18.32
C GLU A 60 7.94 -8.81 -17.89
N LEU A 61 7.86 -7.87 -16.96
CA LEU A 61 6.59 -7.30 -16.51
C LEU A 61 5.90 -6.55 -17.65
N VAL A 62 4.68 -6.96 -17.96
CA VAL A 62 3.76 -6.16 -18.77
C VAL A 62 3.12 -5.13 -17.84
N TYR A 63 3.53 -3.86 -17.98
CA TYR A 63 3.07 -2.80 -17.11
C TYR A 63 1.54 -2.62 -17.19
N PRO A 64 0.88 -2.43 -16.05
CA PRO A 64 -0.55 -2.12 -16.04
C PRO A 64 -0.81 -0.74 -16.66
N GLU A 65 -1.97 -0.59 -17.29
CA GLU A 65 -2.40 0.68 -17.89
C GLU A 65 -2.56 1.79 -16.84
N ASN A 66 -3.01 1.43 -15.64
CA ASN A 66 -3.23 2.34 -14.52
C ASN A 66 -2.14 2.19 -13.45
N LYS A 67 -1.77 3.32 -12.83
CA LYS A 67 -0.88 3.35 -11.66
C LYS A 67 -1.33 2.30 -10.65
N THR A 68 -0.42 1.39 -10.32
CA THR A 68 -0.70 0.26 -9.44
C THR A 68 0.27 0.27 -8.28
N VAL A 69 -0.28 0.19 -7.06
CA VAL A 69 0.49 0.14 -5.82
C VAL A 69 0.40 -1.27 -5.23
N ILE A 70 1.54 -1.88 -4.96
CA ILE A 70 1.65 -3.20 -4.36
C ILE A 70 2.39 -3.06 -3.04
N LEU A 71 1.77 -3.51 -1.94
CA LEU A 71 2.38 -3.55 -0.62
C LEU A 71 2.90 -4.96 -0.35
N PHE A 72 4.22 -5.10 -0.22
CA PHE A 72 4.86 -6.29 0.32
C PHE A 72 4.78 -6.24 1.84
N ASP A 73 4.07 -7.19 2.42
CA ASP A 73 3.67 -7.23 3.83
C ASP A 73 3.98 -8.60 4.43
N ASN A 74 4.69 -8.64 5.56
CA ASN A 74 5.00 -9.89 6.28
C ASN A 74 4.29 -9.98 7.65
N ASN A 75 3.20 -9.25 7.81
CA ASN A 75 2.36 -9.12 9.00
C ASN A 75 3.06 -8.55 10.25
N ASN A 76 4.28 -8.01 10.14
CA ASN A 76 4.95 -7.33 11.24
C ASN A 76 4.30 -5.97 11.58
N SER A 77 4.70 -5.37 12.71
CA SER A 77 4.16 -4.09 13.18
C SER A 77 4.36 -2.95 12.17
N TYR A 78 5.53 -2.89 11.53
CA TYR A 78 5.83 -1.88 10.52
C TYR A 78 4.97 -2.03 9.26
N SER A 79 4.66 -3.25 8.83
CA SER A 79 3.79 -3.53 7.68
C SER A 79 2.36 -3.11 7.96
N LYS A 80 1.85 -3.40 9.17
CA LYS A 80 0.54 -2.91 9.62
C LYS A 80 0.50 -1.38 9.68
N ALA A 81 1.56 -0.74 10.17
CA ALA A 81 1.67 0.72 10.19
C ALA A 81 1.69 1.30 8.77
N GLN A 82 2.42 0.68 7.84
CA GLN A 82 2.44 1.11 6.44
C GLN A 82 1.06 0.99 5.79
N GLU A 83 0.36 -0.10 6.07
CA GLU A 83 -1.01 -0.29 5.60
C GLU A 83 -1.94 0.84 6.09
N MET A 84 -1.82 1.24 7.37
CA MET A 84 -2.58 2.37 7.91
C MET A 84 -2.27 3.69 7.20
N VAL A 85 -1.00 3.93 6.84
CA VAL A 85 -0.62 5.12 6.06
C VAL A 85 -1.27 5.11 4.68
N LEU A 86 -1.24 3.97 3.97
CA LEU A 86 -1.87 3.84 2.65
C LEU A 86 -3.39 4.05 2.72
N LYS A 87 -4.05 3.49 3.75
CA LYS A 87 -5.48 3.72 4.01
C LYS A 87 -5.79 5.18 4.30
N LYS A 88 -4.97 5.84 5.13
CA LYS A 88 -5.13 7.27 5.47
C LYS A 88 -5.01 8.18 4.25
N LEU A 89 -4.22 7.80 3.25
CA LEU A 89 -4.08 8.50 1.97
C LEU A 89 -5.17 8.11 0.95
N ASN A 90 -6.07 7.17 1.29
CA ASN A 90 -7.08 6.62 0.38
C ASN A 90 -6.47 6.04 -0.91
N ILE A 91 -5.28 5.45 -0.81
CA ILE A 91 -4.59 4.80 -1.92
C ILE A 91 -5.19 3.42 -2.13
N LYS A 92 -5.53 3.06 -3.38
CA LYS A 92 -5.83 1.68 -3.75
C LYS A 92 -4.52 0.89 -3.88
N TYR A 93 -4.38 -0.18 -3.12
CA TYR A 93 -3.19 -1.04 -3.14
C TYR A 93 -3.55 -2.52 -3.12
N TYR A 94 -2.60 -3.36 -3.52
CA TYR A 94 -2.70 -4.82 -3.43
C TYR A 94 -1.63 -5.36 -2.48
N LYS A 95 -2.04 -6.15 -1.47
CA LYS A 95 -1.11 -6.78 -0.53
C LYS A 95 -0.58 -8.10 -1.07
N THR A 96 0.70 -8.39 -0.82
CA THR A 96 1.30 -9.69 -1.16
C THR A 96 2.52 -10.00 -0.29
N ASN A 97 2.84 -11.28 -0.18
CA ASN A 97 4.10 -11.85 0.29
C ASN A 97 4.54 -13.00 -0.64
N ALA A 98 4.14 -12.93 -1.91
CA ALA A 98 4.37 -14.01 -2.87
C ALA A 98 5.87 -14.10 -3.20
N PRO A 99 6.54 -15.25 -2.95
CA PRO A 99 7.99 -15.38 -3.17
C PRO A 99 8.42 -15.11 -4.62
N TYR A 100 7.57 -15.42 -5.61
CA TYR A 100 7.84 -15.11 -7.01
C TYR A 100 7.99 -13.60 -7.23
N LEU A 101 7.09 -12.80 -6.65
CA LEU A 101 7.10 -11.35 -6.78
C LEU A 101 8.22 -10.70 -5.99
N GLU A 102 8.52 -11.25 -4.81
CA GLU A 102 9.66 -10.80 -4.01
C GLU A 102 10.96 -10.98 -4.77
N LYS A 103 11.15 -12.15 -5.39
CA LYS A 103 12.30 -12.41 -6.25
C LYS A 103 12.34 -11.48 -7.46
N TYR A 104 11.20 -11.28 -8.13
CA TYR A 104 11.14 -10.44 -9.33
C TYR A 104 11.49 -8.97 -9.04
N PHE A 105 10.91 -8.40 -7.98
CA PHE A 105 11.14 -6.99 -7.61
C PHE A 105 12.35 -6.79 -6.68
N ASN A 106 13.10 -7.86 -6.39
CA ASN A 106 14.22 -7.87 -5.46
C ASN A 106 13.85 -7.24 -4.10
N ILE A 107 12.86 -7.85 -3.44
CA ILE A 107 12.33 -7.43 -2.14
C ILE A 107 13.09 -8.17 -1.04
N ASN A 108 13.87 -7.43 -0.25
CA ASN A 108 14.64 -7.97 0.87
C ASN A 108 14.20 -7.38 2.22
N ASN A 109 13.39 -6.32 2.20
CA ASN A 109 12.97 -5.56 3.38
C ASN A 109 11.45 -5.46 3.43
N TYR A 110 10.87 -5.47 4.63
CA TYR A 110 9.43 -5.29 4.84
C TYR A 110 9.15 -4.17 5.85
N PRO A 111 8.10 -3.37 5.62
CA PRO A 111 7.27 -3.34 4.41
C PRO A 111 8.05 -2.81 3.21
N THR A 112 7.62 -3.13 2.00
CA THR A 112 8.07 -2.44 0.79
C THR A 112 6.88 -2.09 -0.09
N ILE A 113 6.79 -0.84 -0.53
CA ILE A 113 5.80 -0.41 -1.52
C ILE A 113 6.45 -0.46 -2.90
N VAL A 114 5.82 -1.16 -3.84
CA VAL A 114 6.18 -1.12 -5.26
C VAL A 114 5.10 -0.37 -6.02
N VAL A 115 5.50 0.65 -6.76
CA VAL A 115 4.63 1.44 -7.64
C VAL A 115 4.97 1.15 -9.08
N LEU A 116 3.97 0.74 -9.85
CA LEU A 116 4.05 0.52 -11.29
C LEU A 116 3.30 1.67 -11.97
N ASP A 117 4.00 2.52 -12.71
CA ASP A 117 3.41 3.66 -13.42
C ASP A 117 4.19 3.98 -14.70
N LYS A 118 3.50 4.07 -15.85
CA LYS A 118 4.07 4.49 -17.15
C LYS A 118 5.41 3.82 -17.48
N ASN A 119 5.47 2.49 -17.45
CA ASN A 119 6.69 1.69 -17.69
C ASN A 119 7.84 1.93 -16.68
N LYS A 120 7.55 2.54 -15.53
CA LYS A 120 8.50 2.74 -14.44
C LYS A 120 8.06 1.96 -13.21
N THR A 121 9.04 1.36 -12.55
CA THR A 121 8.87 0.73 -11.25
C THR A 121 9.61 1.58 -10.22
N VAL A 122 8.89 2.06 -9.20
CA VAL A 122 9.47 2.76 -8.05
C VAL A 122 9.29 1.90 -6.81
N LYS A 123 10.32 1.80 -5.97
CA LYS A 123 10.28 1.06 -4.71
C LYS A 123 10.50 2.01 -3.54
N TYR A 124 9.68 1.87 -2.50
CA TYR A 124 9.89 2.48 -1.20
C TYR A 124 10.09 1.36 -0.19
N GLU A 125 11.34 1.12 0.18
CA GLU A 125 11.72 0.04 1.10
C GLU A 125 11.65 0.51 2.55
N ASN A 126 11.29 -0.41 3.45
CA ASN A 126 10.97 -0.12 4.85
C ASN A 126 9.74 0.77 5.01
N PHE A 127 9.50 1.19 6.26
CA PHE A 127 8.40 2.11 6.55
C PHE A 127 8.63 3.48 5.89
N THR A 128 7.65 3.89 5.09
CA THR A 128 7.59 5.17 4.40
C THR A 128 6.49 6.04 5.03
N PRO A 129 6.87 7.13 5.71
CA PRO A 129 5.94 8.08 6.32
C PRO A 129 4.89 8.67 5.37
N TYR A 130 3.77 9.08 5.96
CA TYR A 130 2.64 9.71 5.26
C TYR A 130 3.07 10.94 4.45
N GLU A 131 3.92 11.78 5.02
CA GLU A 131 4.36 13.04 4.45
C GLU A 131 5.17 12.83 3.16
N ILE A 132 6.00 11.77 3.14
CA ILE A 132 6.81 11.42 1.96
C ILE A 132 5.89 10.93 0.85
N LEU A 133 5.00 9.97 1.14
CA LEU A 133 4.07 9.46 0.13
C LEU A 133 3.17 10.57 -0.43
N LYS A 134 2.69 11.48 0.42
CA LYS A 134 1.90 12.64 -0.02
C LYS A 134 2.68 13.58 -0.94
N ALA A 135 3.95 13.87 -0.62
CA ALA A 135 4.80 14.73 -1.44
C ALA A 135 5.09 14.12 -2.82
N GLU A 136 5.17 12.80 -2.89
CA GLU A 136 5.35 12.02 -4.13
C GLU A 136 4.07 11.92 -4.98
N GLY A 137 2.97 12.54 -4.54
CA GLY A 137 1.70 12.55 -5.29
C GLY A 137 0.96 11.21 -5.24
N PHE A 138 1.02 10.52 -4.11
CA PHE A 138 0.09 9.42 -3.82
C PHE A 138 -1.30 9.92 -3.41
#